data_AF-A0A519U137-F1
#
_entry.id   AF-A0A519U137-F1
#
_cell.length_a   1.000
_cell.length_b   1.000
_cell.length_c   1.000
_cell.angle_alpha   90.00
_cell.angle_beta   90.00
_cell.angle_gamma   90.00
#
_symmetry.space_group_name_H-M   'P 1'
#
loop_
_entity.id
_entity.type
_entity.pdbx_description
1 polymer ?
#
loop_
_entity_poly.entity_id
_entity_poly.type
_entity_poly.pdbx_seq_one_letter_code
_entity_poly.pdbx_strand_id
1 'polypeptide(L)'
;MKELIERLQGAWKQLSLLAIWITTIAGSFILPLPLWAAEDEHKSYTQFILFIATVVAGFMLFFTGKNKRAKWWLRTSIITFVLFIASYFTYTYIRDEFTMPYNNTAVVIGKIKVEDYDKQLNALEKRIGRKINRRELLMFVGGDATRLWTEESIASSKWKLILSLTFCYSLFSVFLICFLNLLILKPVKS
;
A
#
# COMPACT_ATOMS: atom_id res chain seq x y z
N MET A 1 -41.84 -0.52 22.23
CA MET A 1 -41.01 -1.75 22.03
C MET A 1 -40.29 -1.75 20.68
N LYS A 2 -40.98 -1.56 19.54
CA LYS A 2 -40.34 -1.43 18.21
C LYS A 2 -39.29 -0.33 18.13
N GLU A 3 -39.55 0.83 18.71
CA GLU A 3 -38.63 1.99 18.69
C GLU A 3 -37.32 1.75 19.45
N LEU A 4 -37.38 0.99 20.55
CA LEU A 4 -36.20 0.56 21.32
C LEU A 4 -35.36 -0.44 20.52
N ILE A 5 -36.01 -1.38 19.83
CA ILE A 5 -35.35 -2.38 18.98
C ILE A 5 -34.66 -1.70 17.79
N GLU A 6 -35.29 -0.70 17.16
CA GLU A 6 -34.70 0.06 16.05
C GLU A 6 -33.49 0.90 16.49
N ARG A 7 -33.57 1.54 17.67
CA ARG A 7 -32.42 2.28 18.24
C ARG A 7 -31.26 1.35 18.59
N LEU A 8 -31.54 0.19 19.17
CA LEU A 8 -30.54 -0.84 19.44
C LEU A 8 -29.89 -1.35 18.15
N GLN A 9 -30.68 -1.64 17.12
CA GLN A 9 -30.14 -2.05 15.81
C GLN A 9 -29.27 -0.97 15.17
N GLY A 10 -29.65 0.30 15.31
CA GLY A 10 -28.83 1.44 14.85
C GLY A 10 -27.49 1.53 15.59
N ALA A 11 -27.51 1.43 16.91
CA ALA A 11 -26.30 1.45 17.74
C ALA A 11 -25.37 0.26 17.45
N TRP A 12 -25.93 -0.95 17.30
CA TRP A 12 -25.18 -2.14 16.91
C TRP A 12 -24.53 -2.00 15.53
N LYS A 13 -25.23 -1.43 14.55
CA LYS A 13 -24.65 -1.14 13.22
C LYS A 13 -23.46 -0.19 13.31
N GLN A 14 -23.58 0.87 14.10
CA GLN A 14 -22.49 1.83 14.31
C GLN A 14 -21.30 1.17 15.01
N LEU A 15 -21.55 0.34 16.02
CA LEU A 15 -20.50 -0.40 16.74
C LEU A 15 -19.74 -1.35 15.82
N SER A 16 -20.44 -2.08 14.95
CA SER A 16 -19.82 -2.99 13.97
C SER A 16 -18.92 -2.25 12.99
N LEU A 17 -19.39 -1.11 12.47
CA LEU A 17 -18.60 -0.26 11.58
C LEU A 17 -17.34 0.28 12.26
N LEU A 18 -17.44 0.65 13.53
CA LEU A 18 -16.32 1.12 14.34
C LEU A 18 -15.32 -0.02 14.63
N ALA A 19 -15.80 -1.21 14.98
CA ALA A 19 -14.96 -2.38 15.19
C ALA A 19 -14.19 -2.77 13.92
N ILE A 20 -14.84 -2.71 12.76
CA ILE A 20 -14.20 -2.96 11.46
C ILE A 20 -13.17 -1.89 11.16
N TRP A 21 -13.47 -0.62 11.45
CA TRP A 21 -12.51 0.47 11.28
C TRP A 21 -11.24 0.23 12.11
N ILE A 22 -11.40 -0.13 13.39
CA ILE A 22 -10.30 -0.51 14.27
C ILE A 22 -9.56 -1.73 13.71
N THR A 23 -10.27 -2.75 13.23
CA THR A 23 -9.67 -3.99 12.72
C THR A 23 -8.94 -3.78 11.39
N THR A 24 -9.41 -2.86 10.55
CA THR A 24 -8.78 -2.53 9.26
C THR A 24 -7.48 -1.75 9.50
N ILE A 25 -7.53 -0.79 10.43
CA ILE A 25 -6.34 -0.08 10.91
C ILE A 25 -5.37 -1.07 11.56
N ALA A 26 -5.83 -1.91 12.48
CA ALA A 26 -5.00 -2.93 13.12
C ALA A 26 -4.43 -3.94 12.12
N GLY A 27 -5.21 -4.38 11.13
CA GLY A 27 -4.77 -5.30 10.09
C GLY A 27 -3.70 -4.71 9.17
N SER A 28 -3.69 -3.39 8.97
CA SER A 28 -2.60 -2.71 8.26
C SER A 28 -1.28 -2.69 9.02
N PHE A 29 -1.27 -2.97 10.34
CA PHE A 29 -0.06 -3.25 11.12
C PHE A 29 0.40 -4.71 11.00
N ILE A 30 -0.46 -5.63 10.54
CA ILE A 30 -0.16 -7.08 10.45
C ILE A 30 0.51 -7.43 9.12
N LEU A 31 0.25 -6.67 8.05
CA LEU A 31 1.02 -6.82 6.81
C LEU A 31 2.44 -6.30 7.06
N PRO A 32 3.47 -7.16 6.96
CA PRO A 32 4.84 -6.75 7.26
C PRO A 32 5.20 -5.59 6.34
N LEU A 33 5.66 -4.51 6.95
CA LEU A 33 6.31 -3.41 6.24
C LEU A 33 7.32 -4.01 5.26
N PRO A 34 7.37 -3.55 4.01
CA PRO A 34 8.46 -3.91 3.15
C PRO A 34 9.76 -3.58 3.87
N LEU A 35 10.68 -4.54 4.01
CA LEU A 35 11.87 -4.39 4.86
C LEU A 35 12.73 -3.15 4.49
N TRP A 36 12.65 -2.66 3.25
CA TRP A 36 13.27 -1.39 2.82
C TRP A 36 12.68 -0.11 3.45
N ALA A 37 11.52 -0.18 4.08
CA ALA A 37 10.91 0.91 4.84
C ALA A 37 11.21 0.81 6.34
N ALA A 38 11.86 -0.28 6.79
CA ALA A 38 12.16 -0.54 8.20
C ALA A 38 13.55 -0.05 8.62
N GLU A 39 14.49 0.08 7.68
CA GLU A 39 15.84 0.63 7.89
C GLU A 39 15.82 2.16 7.70
N ASP A 40 15.76 2.86 8.83
CA ASP A 40 15.99 4.31 9.06
C ASP A 40 15.01 5.39 8.52
N GLU A 41 14.79 6.38 9.39
CA GLU A 41 14.05 7.67 9.30
C GLU A 41 12.61 7.69 8.76
N HIS A 42 12.15 6.63 8.08
CA HIS A 42 10.93 6.65 7.28
C HIS A 42 9.68 6.09 7.99
N LYS A 43 9.74 5.75 9.29
CA LYS A 43 8.55 5.39 10.10
C LYS A 43 7.42 6.44 10.02
N SER A 44 7.80 7.70 9.83
CA SER A 44 6.89 8.84 9.65
C SER A 44 5.96 8.67 8.43
N TYR A 45 6.47 8.09 7.33
CA TYR A 45 5.67 7.91 6.11
C TYR A 45 4.59 6.84 6.31
N THR A 46 4.89 5.74 7.01
CA THR A 46 3.87 4.72 7.34
C THR A 46 2.75 5.32 8.20
N GLN A 47 3.09 6.15 9.18
CA GLN A 47 2.09 6.84 10.00
C GLN A 47 1.24 7.81 9.17
N PHE A 48 1.82 8.46 8.17
CA PHE A 48 1.11 9.33 7.24
C PHE A 48 0.15 8.55 6.31
N ILE A 49 0.56 7.37 5.81
CA ILE A 49 -0.31 6.47 5.03
C ILE A 49 -1.52 6.04 5.88
N LEU A 50 -1.26 5.63 7.12
CA LEU A 50 -2.31 5.25 8.06
C LEU A 50 -3.23 6.43 8.37
N PHE A 51 -2.69 7.64 8.53
CA PHE A 51 -3.47 8.86 8.73
C PHE A 51 -4.40 9.14 7.54
N ILE A 52 -3.89 9.11 6.31
CA ILE A 52 -4.72 9.32 5.10
C ILE A 52 -5.81 8.25 5.01
N ALA A 53 -5.47 6.97 5.20
CA ALA A 53 -6.45 5.89 5.18
C ALA A 53 -7.54 6.09 6.25
N THR A 54 -7.14 6.54 7.43
CA THR A 54 -8.03 6.84 8.57
C THR A 54 -8.97 7.99 8.25
N VAL A 55 -8.48 9.08 7.66
CA VAL A 55 -9.27 10.25 7.25
C VAL A 55 -10.30 9.85 6.18
N VAL A 56 -9.86 9.13 5.13
CA VAL A 56 -10.75 8.64 4.06
C VAL A 56 -11.83 7.72 4.63
N ALA A 57 -11.47 6.82 5.55
CA ALA A 57 -12.42 5.94 6.21
C ALA A 57 -13.43 6.73 7.07
N GLY A 58 -12.99 7.76 7.80
CA GLY A 58 -13.86 8.65 8.56
C GLY A 58 -14.89 9.38 7.68
N PHE A 59 -14.46 9.91 6.54
CA PHE A 59 -15.36 10.53 5.56
C PHE A 59 -16.40 9.54 5.01
N MET A 60 -15.98 8.30 4.71
CA MET A 60 -16.89 7.24 4.26
C MET A 60 -17.93 6.87 5.32
N LEU A 61 -17.55 6.76 6.59
CA LEU A 61 -18.47 6.49 7.69
C LEU A 61 -19.50 7.61 7.88
N PHE A 62 -19.08 8.87 7.74
CA PHE A 62 -20.03 9.99 7.75
C PHE A 62 -21.03 9.91 6.59
N PHE A 63 -20.56 9.48 5.41
CA PHE A 63 -21.39 9.30 4.22
C PHE A 63 -22.41 8.15 4.37
N THR A 64 -22.06 7.11 5.13
CA THR A 64 -22.95 6.00 5.48
C THR A 64 -24.24 6.47 6.17
N GLY A 65 -24.16 7.44 7.08
CA GLY A 65 -25.33 7.96 7.78
C GLY A 65 -26.36 8.63 6.87
N LYS A 66 -25.92 9.22 5.75
CA LYS A 66 -26.79 9.95 4.81
C LYS A 66 -27.42 9.08 3.73
N ASN A 67 -26.79 7.98 3.33
CA ASN A 67 -27.18 7.25 2.12
C ASN A 67 -27.58 5.79 2.42
N LYS A 68 -28.89 5.51 2.53
CA LYS A 68 -29.42 4.18 2.89
C LYS A 68 -29.69 3.24 1.68
N ARG A 69 -29.33 3.64 0.46
CA ARG A 69 -29.64 2.86 -0.76
C ARG A 69 -28.63 1.73 -0.99
N ALA A 70 -29.04 0.49 -0.73
CA ALA A 70 -28.21 -0.70 -0.95
C ALA A 70 -27.61 -0.82 -2.37
N LYS A 71 -28.36 -0.42 -3.42
CA LYS A 71 -27.87 -0.43 -4.82
C LYS A 71 -26.65 0.48 -5.03
N TRP A 72 -26.55 1.58 -4.29
CA TRP A 72 -25.43 2.52 -4.40
C TRP A 72 -24.17 1.90 -3.79
N TRP A 73 -24.28 1.36 -2.57
CA TRP A 73 -23.18 0.64 -1.92
C TRP A 73 -22.67 -0.56 -2.71
N LEU A 74 -23.58 -1.31 -3.35
CA LEU A 74 -23.21 -2.39 -4.28
C LEU A 74 -22.37 -1.88 -5.44
N ARG A 75 -22.83 -0.84 -6.15
CA ARG A 75 -22.09 -0.27 -7.29
C ARG A 75 -20.72 0.25 -6.87
N THR A 76 -20.65 1.02 -5.78
CA THR A 76 -19.39 1.56 -5.27
C THR A 76 -18.43 0.45 -4.86
N SER A 77 -18.90 -0.57 -4.14
CA SER A 77 -18.07 -1.72 -3.75
C SER A 77 -17.47 -2.44 -4.97
N ILE A 78 -18.26 -2.70 -6.02
CA ILE A 78 -17.77 -3.32 -7.26
C ILE A 78 -16.71 -2.44 -7.92
N ILE A 79 -16.98 -1.15 -8.09
CA ILE A 79 -16.05 -0.21 -8.75
C ILE A 79 -14.73 -0.13 -7.96
N THR A 80 -14.80 0.05 -6.64
CA THR A 80 -13.60 0.16 -5.80
C THR A 80 -12.83 -1.15 -5.76
N PHE A 81 -13.49 -2.31 -5.80
CA PHE A 81 -12.81 -3.60 -5.86
C PHE A 81 -12.03 -3.78 -7.17
N VAL A 82 -12.63 -3.44 -8.30
CA VAL A 82 -11.94 -3.47 -9.61
C VAL A 82 -10.74 -2.52 -9.63
N LEU A 83 -10.92 -1.29 -9.11
CA LEU A 83 -9.82 -0.33 -8.97
C LEU A 83 -8.73 -0.84 -8.04
N PHE A 84 -9.08 -1.50 -6.94
CA PHE A 84 -8.12 -2.10 -6.02
C PHE A 84 -7.29 -3.18 -6.71
N ILE A 85 -7.91 -4.09 -7.46
CA ILE A 85 -7.19 -5.12 -8.22
C ILE A 85 -6.23 -4.47 -9.22
N ALA A 86 -6.70 -3.51 -10.02
CA ALA A 86 -5.87 -2.81 -10.99
C ALA A 86 -4.68 -2.12 -10.31
N SER A 87 -4.94 -1.40 -9.22
CA SER A 87 -3.92 -0.72 -8.42
C SER A 87 -2.91 -1.70 -7.83
N TYR A 88 -3.35 -2.86 -7.36
CA TYR A 88 -2.48 -3.90 -6.81
C TYR A 88 -1.51 -4.41 -7.87
N PHE A 89 -2.00 -4.72 -9.08
CA PHE A 89 -1.13 -5.13 -10.19
C PHE A 89 -0.17 -4.03 -10.62
N THR A 90 -0.61 -2.78 -10.64
CA THR A 90 0.27 -1.62 -10.87
C THR A 90 1.35 -1.53 -9.79
N TYR A 91 0.99 -1.70 -8.52
CA TYR A 91 1.93 -1.70 -7.41
C TYR A 91 2.96 -2.82 -7.54
N THR A 92 2.54 -4.05 -7.86
CA THR A 92 3.47 -5.17 -8.04
C THR A 92 4.42 -4.91 -9.21
N TYR A 93 3.93 -4.36 -10.32
CA TYR A 93 4.76 -4.00 -11.47
C TYR A 93 5.80 -2.93 -11.11
N ILE A 94 5.37 -1.85 -10.44
CA ILE A 94 6.27 -0.79 -9.96
C ILE A 94 7.28 -1.36 -8.96
N ARG A 95 6.85 -2.21 -8.03
CA ARG A 95 7.73 -2.87 -7.08
C ARG A 95 8.81 -3.68 -7.79
N ASP A 96 8.45 -4.49 -8.78
CA ASP A 96 9.42 -5.31 -9.50
C ASP A 96 10.38 -4.46 -10.35
N GLU A 97 9.94 -3.31 -10.84
CA GLU A 97 10.78 -2.37 -11.60
C GLU A 97 11.77 -1.60 -10.71
N PHE A 98 11.35 -1.22 -9.50
CA PHE A 98 12.10 -0.32 -8.61
C PHE A 98 12.71 -1.01 -7.39
N THR A 99 12.61 -2.33 -7.28
CA THR A 99 13.24 -3.09 -6.19
C THR A 99 14.07 -4.25 -6.72
N MET A 100 15.19 -4.54 -6.05
CA MET A 100 16.02 -5.70 -6.34
C MET A 100 16.21 -6.55 -5.08
N PRO A 101 16.18 -7.88 -5.20
CA PRO A 101 16.44 -8.76 -4.06
C PRO A 101 17.92 -8.71 -3.67
N TYR A 102 18.19 -8.50 -2.38
CA TYR A 102 19.52 -8.52 -1.77
C TYR A 102 19.42 -9.08 -0.34
N ASN A 103 20.20 -10.13 -0.02
CA ASN A 103 20.29 -10.72 1.33
C ASN A 103 18.93 -10.93 2.05
N ASN A 104 17.98 -11.60 1.39
CA ASN A 104 16.60 -11.84 1.87
C ASN A 104 15.73 -10.59 2.08
N THR A 105 16.22 -9.40 1.75
CA THR A 105 15.46 -8.15 1.71
C THR A 105 15.33 -7.67 0.27
N ALA A 106 14.45 -6.69 0.04
CA ALA A 106 14.34 -6.02 -1.25
C ALA A 106 14.89 -4.61 -1.08
N VAL A 107 15.86 -4.22 -1.90
CA VAL A 107 16.48 -2.89 -1.88
C VAL A 107 15.85 -2.03 -2.97
N VAL A 108 15.48 -0.79 -2.65
CA VAL A 108 14.95 0.16 -3.64
C VAL A 108 16.08 0.70 -4.49
N ILE A 109 15.91 0.63 -5.81
CA ILE A 109 16.91 1.09 -6.79
C ILE A 109 16.42 2.34 -7.53
N GLY A 110 17.37 3.13 -8.04
CA GLY A 110 17.09 4.26 -8.92
C GLY A 110 17.09 3.86 -10.40
N LYS A 111 16.70 4.81 -11.27
CA LYS A 111 16.85 4.72 -12.73
C LYS A 111 18.08 5.46 -13.24
N ILE A 112 18.50 6.51 -12.54
CA ILE A 112 19.62 7.38 -12.93
C ILE A 112 20.88 6.86 -12.24
N LYS A 113 21.87 6.50 -13.04
CA LYS A 113 23.18 6.03 -12.58
C LYS A 113 24.04 7.20 -12.10
N VAL A 114 24.96 6.94 -11.18
CA VAL A 114 26.01 7.92 -10.80
C VAL A 114 27.02 8.08 -11.95
N GLU A 115 27.66 9.25 -12.10
CA GLU A 115 28.59 9.54 -13.20
C GLU A 115 29.71 8.51 -13.36
N ASP A 116 30.24 7.98 -12.26
CA ASP A 116 31.31 6.98 -12.28
C ASP A 116 30.83 5.53 -12.49
N TYR A 117 29.53 5.31 -12.70
CA TYR A 117 28.94 3.97 -12.80
C TYR A 117 29.61 3.11 -13.88
N ASP A 118 29.70 3.62 -15.12
CA ASP A 118 30.22 2.81 -16.24
C ASP A 118 31.73 2.58 -16.08
N LYS A 119 32.46 3.50 -15.44
CA LYS A 119 33.88 3.34 -15.10
C LYS A 119 34.11 2.25 -14.06
N GLN A 120 33.30 2.26 -12.99
CA GLN A 120 33.35 1.23 -11.94
C GLN A 120 32.94 -0.14 -12.49
N LEU A 121 31.88 -0.21 -13.30
CA LEU A 121 31.42 -1.44 -13.94
C LEU A 121 32.51 -2.02 -14.85
N ASN A 122 33.09 -1.21 -15.74
CA ASN A 122 34.15 -1.66 -16.64
C ASN A 122 35.41 -2.13 -15.89
N ALA A 123 35.77 -1.46 -14.80
CA ALA A 123 36.90 -1.88 -13.96
C ALA A 123 36.64 -3.21 -13.25
N LEU A 124 35.42 -3.43 -12.77
CA LEU A 124 35.00 -4.69 -12.17
C LEU A 124 34.94 -5.82 -13.20
N GLU A 125 34.31 -5.61 -14.36
CA GLU A 125 34.23 -6.62 -15.43
C GLU A 125 35.61 -7.06 -15.91
N LYS A 126 36.57 -6.12 -16.01
CA LYS A 126 37.97 -6.45 -16.33
C LYS A 126 38.67 -7.26 -15.23
N ARG A 127 38.39 -6.99 -13.95
CA ARG A 127 38.97 -7.75 -12.83
C ARG A 127 38.42 -9.18 -12.75
N ILE A 128 37.14 -9.36 -13.03
CA ILE A 128 36.48 -10.67 -12.91
C ILE A 128 36.56 -11.46 -14.22
N GLY A 129 36.83 -10.80 -15.35
CA GLY A 129 36.93 -11.45 -16.67
C GLY A 129 35.59 -11.90 -17.25
N ARG A 130 34.47 -11.44 -16.69
CA ARG A 130 33.10 -11.71 -17.19
C ARG A 130 32.22 -10.47 -17.04
N LYS A 131 31.17 -10.40 -17.86
CA LYS A 131 30.12 -9.39 -17.71
C LYS A 131 29.34 -9.62 -16.43
N ILE A 132 29.07 -8.55 -15.69
CA ILE A 132 28.40 -8.61 -14.38
C ILE A 132 26.95 -8.16 -14.56
N ASN A 133 26.01 -8.94 -14.02
CA ASN A 133 24.60 -8.53 -14.03
C ASN A 133 24.32 -7.49 -12.92
N ARG A 134 23.30 -6.63 -13.08
CA ARG A 134 22.93 -5.60 -12.08
C ARG A 134 22.74 -6.15 -10.67
N ARG A 135 22.19 -7.36 -10.55
CA ARG A 135 22.02 -8.03 -9.25
C ARG A 135 23.35 -8.38 -8.59
N GLU A 136 24.30 -8.88 -9.38
CA GLU A 136 25.65 -9.18 -8.90
C GLU A 136 26.40 -7.89 -8.55
N LEU A 137 26.19 -6.82 -9.33
CA LEU A 137 26.75 -5.51 -9.04
C LEU A 137 26.24 -4.94 -7.71
N LEU A 138 24.95 -5.10 -7.42
CA LEU A 138 24.36 -4.74 -6.13
C LEU A 138 25.01 -5.54 -4.97
N MET A 139 25.34 -6.82 -5.19
CA MET A 139 26.08 -7.61 -4.20
C MET A 139 27.51 -7.11 -4.00
N PHE A 140 28.19 -6.67 -5.06
CA PHE A 140 29.55 -6.14 -4.96
C PHE A 140 29.63 -4.84 -4.16
N VAL A 141 28.59 -4.01 -4.20
CA VAL A 141 28.50 -2.78 -3.40
C VAL A 141 27.91 -3.01 -2.00
N GLY A 142 27.69 -4.26 -1.60
CA GLY A 142 27.17 -4.60 -0.28
C GLY A 142 25.71 -4.22 -0.06
N GLY A 143 24.92 -4.08 -1.13
CA GLY A 143 23.51 -3.68 -1.05
C GLY A 143 23.28 -2.17 -1.01
N ASP A 144 24.34 -1.37 -0.99
CA ASP A 144 24.25 0.09 -0.97
C ASP A 144 23.90 0.64 -2.37
N ALA A 145 22.60 0.86 -2.60
CA ALA A 145 22.08 1.37 -3.87
C ALA A 145 22.61 2.78 -4.22
N THR A 146 22.99 3.59 -3.24
CA THR A 146 23.45 4.98 -3.46
C THR A 146 24.78 5.05 -4.21
N ARG A 147 25.57 3.97 -4.16
CA ARG A 147 26.83 3.84 -4.91
C ARG A 147 26.62 3.61 -6.41
N LEU A 148 25.46 3.09 -6.78
CA LEU A 148 25.14 2.72 -8.17
C LEU A 148 24.17 3.71 -8.82
N TRP A 149 23.25 4.26 -8.03
CA TRP A 149 22.24 5.20 -8.50
C TRP A 149 22.24 6.48 -7.68
N THR A 150 21.85 7.59 -8.30
CA THR A 150 21.75 8.87 -7.60
C THR A 150 20.68 8.82 -6.52
N GLU A 151 20.94 9.48 -5.39
CA GLU A 151 20.02 9.54 -4.25
C GLU A 151 18.66 10.10 -4.64
N GLU A 152 18.63 11.13 -5.49
CA GLU A 152 17.40 11.72 -6.02
C GLU A 152 16.55 10.69 -6.80
N SER A 153 17.21 9.82 -7.57
CA SER A 153 16.52 8.79 -8.34
C SER A 153 15.96 7.69 -7.46
N ILE A 154 16.71 7.30 -6.42
CA ILE A 154 16.26 6.35 -5.40
C ILE A 154 15.07 6.95 -4.63
N ALA A 155 15.17 8.21 -4.19
CA ALA A 155 14.11 8.91 -3.48
C ALA A 155 12.82 9.02 -4.33
N SER A 156 12.93 9.38 -5.61
CA SER A 156 11.79 9.40 -6.53
C SER A 156 11.12 8.02 -6.66
N SER A 157 11.92 6.96 -6.73
CA SER A 157 11.44 5.58 -6.82
C SER A 157 10.75 5.13 -5.53
N LYS A 158 11.33 5.45 -4.37
CA LYS A 158 10.72 5.26 -3.04
C LYS A 158 9.36 5.96 -2.95
N TRP A 159 9.28 7.22 -3.37
CA TRP A 159 8.01 7.98 -3.37
C TRP A 159 6.94 7.35 -4.24
N LYS A 160 7.29 6.87 -5.44
CA LYS A 160 6.34 6.17 -6.32
C LYS A 160 5.81 4.89 -5.69
N LEU A 161 6.69 4.10 -5.05
CA LEU A 161 6.31 2.89 -4.32
C LEU A 161 5.36 3.20 -3.16
N ILE A 162 5.69 4.20 -2.35
CA ILE A 162 4.89 4.64 -1.21
C ILE A 162 3.51 5.13 -1.69
N LEU A 163 3.46 5.99 -2.70
CA LEU A 163 2.21 6.54 -3.22
C LEU A 163 1.30 5.43 -3.77
N SER A 164 1.87 4.51 -4.55
CA SER A 164 1.14 3.37 -5.11
C SER A 164 0.60 2.44 -4.03
N LEU A 165 1.40 2.14 -3.01
CA LEU A 165 0.99 1.33 -1.86
C LEU A 165 -0.14 2.01 -1.06
N THR A 166 -0.02 3.32 -0.83
CA THR A 166 -1.04 4.15 -0.15
C THR A 166 -2.37 4.10 -0.88
N PHE A 167 -2.32 4.22 -2.20
CA PHE A 167 -3.49 4.18 -3.05
C PHE A 167 -4.18 2.81 -2.99
N CYS A 168 -3.40 1.71 -3.01
CA CYS A 168 -3.92 0.36 -2.82
C CYS A 168 -4.67 0.21 -1.48
N TYR A 169 -4.04 0.61 -0.37
CA TYR A 169 -4.65 0.52 0.95
C TYR A 169 -5.92 1.38 1.10
N SER A 170 -5.92 2.56 0.50
CA SER A 170 -7.08 3.45 0.51
C SER A 170 -8.27 2.83 -0.22
N LEU A 171 -8.03 2.28 -1.42
CA LEU A 171 -9.06 1.58 -2.20
C LEU A 171 -9.58 0.34 -1.46
N PHE A 172 -8.68 -0.46 -0.88
CA PHE A 172 -9.08 -1.63 -0.09
C PHE A 172 -9.96 -1.26 1.11
N SER A 173 -9.58 -0.21 1.84
CA SER A 173 -10.35 0.28 3.00
C SER A 173 -11.74 0.75 2.59
N VAL A 174 -11.84 1.52 1.50
CA VAL A 174 -13.13 1.96 0.94
C VAL A 174 -13.98 0.76 0.51
N PHE A 175 -13.38 -0.23 -0.17
CA PHE A 175 -14.08 -1.44 -0.58
C PHE A 175 -14.69 -2.17 0.62
N LEU A 176 -13.91 -2.41 1.69
CA LEU A 176 -14.40 -3.08 2.90
C LEU A 176 -15.58 -2.33 3.51
N ILE A 177 -15.47 -1.01 3.68
CA ILE A 177 -16.55 -0.19 4.24
C ILE A 177 -17.82 -0.28 3.38
N CYS A 178 -17.68 -0.19 2.05
CA CYS A 178 -18.82 -0.30 1.15
C CYS A 178 -19.48 -1.68 1.16
N PHE A 179 -18.66 -2.74 1.15
CA PHE A 179 -19.13 -4.13 1.16
C PHE A 179 -19.87 -4.46 2.46
N LEU A 180 -19.36 -4.00 3.59
CA LEU A 180 -20.00 -4.21 4.88
C LEU A 180 -21.30 -3.42 5.02
N ASN A 181 -21.33 -2.17 4.55
CA ASN A 181 -22.57 -1.41 4.50
C ASN A 181 -23.63 -2.07 3.62
N LEU A 182 -23.22 -2.71 2.52
CA LEU A 182 -24.11 -3.51 1.70
C LEU A 182 -24.68 -4.70 2.49
N LEU A 183 -23.84 -5.47 3.18
CA LEU A 183 -24.28 -6.61 4.01
C LEU A 183 -25.27 -6.18 5.11
N ILE A 184 -24.99 -5.04 5.74
CA ILE A 184 -25.80 -4.46 6.81
C ILE A 184 -27.17 -3.93 6.29
N LEU A 185 -27.22 -3.45 5.04
CA LEU A 185 -28.43 -2.89 4.43
C LEU A 185 -29.28 -3.91 3.67
N LYS A 186 -28.74 -5.09 3.34
CA LYS A 186 -29.49 -6.17 2.70
C LYS A 186 -30.13 -7.01 3.81
N PRO A 187 -31.43 -6.86 4.13
CA PRO A 187 -32.07 -7.81 5.04
C PRO A 187 -32.01 -9.19 4.39
N VAL A 188 -31.45 -10.15 5.11
CA VAL A 188 -31.59 -11.58 4.79
C VAL A 188 -33.08 -11.82 4.66
N LYS A 189 -33.54 -12.11 3.44
CA LYS A 189 -34.90 -12.63 3.24
C LYS A 189 -34.89 -14.03 3.84
N SER A 190 -35.41 -14.17 5.06
CA SER A 190 -35.90 -15.44 5.61
C SER A 190 -37.27 -15.73 5.03
#